data_AF-A0A1Y5HL09-F1
#
_entry.id   AF-A0A1Y5HL09-F1
#
_cell.length_a   1.000
_cell.length_b   1.000
_cell.length_c   1.000
_cell.angle_alpha   90.00
_cell.angle_beta   90.00
_cell.angle_gamma   90.00
#
_symmetry.space_group_name_H-M   'P 1'
#
loop_
_entity.id
_entity.type
_entity.pdbx_description
1 polymer ?
#
loop_
_entity_poly.entity_id
_entity_poly.type
_entity_poly.pdbx_seq_one_letter_code
_entity_poly.pdbx_strand_id
1 'polypeptide(L)'
;MIMLNRLFVKGILVSLAFHPQVSSAEEFTGEIVLGWSEEAQDHFFATSITMTSIVVGRTGQHGELESCMTDWYTEKDVRQERHTYIRKKLEAYPSYHPQGIILAVIEEACGGFAIN
;
A
#
# COMPACT_ATOMS: atom_id res chain seq x y z
N MET A 1 51.56 -23.24 -6.08
CA MET A 1 50.70 -22.38 -6.92
C MET A 1 49.21 -22.52 -6.53
N ILE A 2 48.86 -22.33 -5.24
CA ILE A 2 47.49 -22.55 -4.70
C ILE A 2 47.01 -21.36 -3.84
N MET A 3 47.94 -20.58 -3.24
CA MET A 3 47.58 -19.42 -2.40
C MET A 3 47.13 -18.18 -3.18
N LEU A 4 47.61 -17.98 -4.41
CA LEU A 4 47.25 -16.81 -5.22
C LEU A 4 45.74 -16.79 -5.53
N ASN A 5 45.15 -17.97 -5.75
CA ASN A 5 43.73 -18.12 -6.08
C ASN A 5 42.80 -17.76 -4.90
N ARG A 6 43.25 -17.93 -3.65
CA ARG A 6 42.43 -17.64 -2.45
C ARG A 6 42.36 -16.15 -2.11
N LEU A 7 43.39 -15.37 -2.46
CA LEU A 7 43.42 -13.92 -2.23
C LEU A 7 42.51 -13.18 -3.22
N PHE A 8 42.52 -13.59 -4.49
CA PHE A 8 41.64 -13.02 -5.51
C PHE A 8 40.14 -13.28 -5.21
N VAL A 9 39.79 -14.50 -4.79
CA VAL A 9 38.39 -14.85 -4.46
C VAL A 9 37.86 -14.07 -3.25
N LYS A 10 38.70 -13.84 -2.23
CA LYS A 10 38.31 -13.03 -1.06
C LYS A 10 38.16 -11.54 -1.40
N GLY A 11 39.01 -11.01 -2.28
CA GLY A 11 38.90 -9.63 -2.75
C GLY A 11 37.56 -9.33 -3.42
N ILE A 12 37.10 -10.24 -4.30
CA ILE A 12 35.83 -10.11 -5.01
C ILE A 12 34.62 -10.11 -4.06
N LEU A 13 34.62 -11.00 -3.07
CA LEU A 13 33.53 -11.08 -2.07
C LEU A 13 33.45 -9.82 -1.19
N VAL A 14 34.59 -9.23 -0.84
CA VAL A 14 34.64 -7.99 -0.06
C VAL A 14 34.12 -6.80 -0.88
N SER A 15 34.46 -6.69 -2.17
CA SER A 15 33.90 -5.64 -3.04
C SER A 15 32.39 -5.73 -3.22
N LEU A 16 31.77 -6.91 -3.19
CA LEU A 16 30.32 -7.06 -3.29
C LEU A 16 29.58 -6.60 -2.02
N ALA A 17 30.23 -6.63 -0.86
CA ALA A 17 29.64 -6.15 0.40
C ALA A 17 29.64 -4.61 0.52
N PHE A 18 30.50 -3.91 -0.23
CA PHE A 18 30.63 -2.45 -0.20
C PHE A 18 29.82 -1.71 -1.26
N HIS A 19 29.16 -2.44 -2.16
CA HIS A 19 28.21 -1.87 -3.12
C HIS A 19 26.82 -2.37 -2.76
N PRO A 20 26.16 -1.82 -1.72
CA PRO A 20 24.75 -2.10 -1.51
C PRO A 20 24.06 -1.81 -2.83
N GLN A 21 23.47 -2.86 -3.45
CA GLN A 21 22.62 -2.69 -4.60
C GLN A 21 21.53 -1.73 -4.14
N VAL A 22 21.55 -0.50 -4.65
CA VAL A 22 20.45 0.43 -4.41
C VAL A 22 19.27 -0.23 -5.09
N SER A 23 18.43 -0.90 -4.30
CA SER A 23 17.13 -1.32 -4.77
C SER A 23 16.36 -0.03 -5.01
N SER A 24 16.46 0.48 -6.23
CA SER A 24 15.54 1.48 -6.74
C SER A 24 14.23 0.75 -6.98
N ALA A 25 13.51 0.44 -5.90
CA ALA A 25 12.12 0.07 -6.01
C ALA A 25 11.43 1.26 -6.67
N GLU A 26 10.92 1.06 -7.88
CA GLU A 26 10.07 2.03 -8.54
C GLU A 26 8.95 2.40 -7.56
N GLU A 27 8.80 3.69 -7.27
CA GLU A 27 7.89 4.14 -6.23
C GLU A 27 6.46 3.77 -6.64
N PHE A 28 5.77 2.95 -5.83
CA PHE A 28 4.41 2.54 -6.14
C PHE A 28 3.44 3.69 -5.82
N THR A 29 3.09 4.47 -6.85
CA THR A 29 2.28 5.69 -6.73
C THR A 29 0.85 5.50 -7.23
N GLY A 30 -0.01 6.46 -6.90
CA GLY A 30 -1.37 6.56 -7.44
C GLY A 30 -1.37 6.63 -8.97
N GLU A 31 -0.37 7.27 -9.59
CA GLU A 31 -0.21 7.34 -11.04
C GLU A 31 -0.12 5.96 -11.69
N ILE A 32 0.62 5.02 -11.08
CA ILE A 32 0.71 3.64 -11.57
C ILE A 32 -0.67 2.97 -11.55
N VAL A 33 -1.41 3.12 -10.44
CA VAL A 33 -2.76 2.53 -10.30
C VAL A 33 -3.75 3.17 -11.26
N LEU A 34 -3.69 4.49 -11.47
CA LEU A 34 -4.54 5.20 -12.43
C LEU A 34 -4.28 4.75 -13.88
N GLY A 35 -3.09 4.23 -14.18
CA GLY A 35 -2.76 3.63 -15.47
C GLY A 35 -3.36 2.24 -15.71
N TRP A 36 -3.95 1.59 -14.69
CA TRP A 36 -4.57 0.27 -14.83
C TRP A 36 -5.99 0.34 -15.41
N SER A 37 -6.54 -0.80 -15.82
CA SER A 37 -7.96 -0.89 -16.17
C SER A 37 -8.84 -0.54 -14.96
N GLU A 38 -10.04 -0.01 -15.21
CA GLU A 38 -10.99 0.35 -14.15
C GLU A 38 -11.30 -0.85 -13.25
N GLU A 39 -11.47 -2.04 -13.82
CA GLU A 39 -11.67 -3.29 -13.07
C GLU A 39 -10.50 -3.62 -12.14
N ALA A 40 -9.26 -3.44 -12.61
CA ALA A 40 -8.07 -3.69 -11.79
C ALA A 40 -7.95 -2.67 -10.65
N GLN A 41 -8.31 -1.40 -10.91
CA GLN A 41 -8.40 -0.38 -9.87
C GLN A 41 -9.45 -0.74 -8.82
N ASP A 42 -10.65 -1.12 -9.26
CA ASP A 42 -11.76 -1.50 -8.39
C ASP A 42 -11.41 -2.72 -7.51
N HIS A 43 -10.75 -3.73 -8.08
CA HIS A 43 -10.27 -4.88 -7.33
C HIS A 43 -9.18 -4.49 -6.31
N PHE A 44 -8.26 -3.60 -6.70
CA PHE A 44 -7.24 -3.07 -5.81
C PHE A 44 -7.86 -2.31 -4.63
N PHE A 45 -8.83 -1.43 -4.87
CA PHE A 45 -9.54 -0.70 -3.82
C PHE A 45 -10.26 -1.64 -2.86
N ALA A 46 -10.99 -2.63 -3.40
CA ALA A 46 -11.69 -3.61 -2.58
C ALA A 46 -10.76 -4.45 -1.71
N THR A 47 -9.65 -4.91 -2.28
CA THR A 47 -8.65 -5.68 -1.54
C THR A 47 -8.02 -4.84 -0.44
N SER A 48 -7.66 -3.59 -0.76
CA SER A 48 -7.02 -2.65 0.16
C SER A 48 -7.91 -2.32 1.36
N ILE A 49 -9.19 -2.05 1.12
CA ILE A 49 -10.16 -1.75 2.18
C ILE A 49 -10.42 -2.99 3.04
N THR A 50 -10.59 -4.15 2.41
CA THR A 50 -10.78 -5.43 3.13
C THR A 50 -9.59 -5.74 4.03
N MET A 51 -8.37 -5.61 3.51
CA MET A 51 -7.15 -5.82 4.31
C MET A 51 -7.04 -4.84 5.46
N THR A 52 -7.40 -3.58 5.23
CA THR A 52 -7.42 -2.56 6.29
C THR A 52 -8.42 -2.94 7.39
N SER A 53 -9.66 -3.30 7.03
CA SER A 53 -10.69 -3.77 7.98
C SER A 53 -10.19 -4.96 8.80
N ILE A 54 -9.54 -5.95 8.17
CA ILE A 54 -8.96 -7.10 8.89
C ILE A 54 -7.89 -6.66 9.89
N VAL A 55 -6.97 -5.77 9.50
CA VAL A 55 -5.90 -5.29 10.38
C VAL A 55 -6.48 -4.52 11.57
N VAL A 56 -7.42 -3.61 11.30
CA VAL A 56 -8.12 -2.82 12.33
C VAL A 56 -8.84 -3.73 13.32
N GLY A 57 -9.60 -4.72 12.84
CA GLY A 57 -10.32 -5.66 13.70
C GLY A 57 -9.41 -6.60 14.51
N ARG A 58 -8.16 -6.82 14.08
CA ARG A 58 -7.21 -7.75 14.73
C ARG A 58 -6.23 -7.08 15.67
N THR A 59 -5.94 -5.80 15.49
CA THR A 59 -4.97 -5.06 16.32
C THR A 59 -5.53 -4.64 17.67
N GLY A 60 -6.87 -4.67 17.84
CA GLY A 60 -7.54 -4.22 19.06
C GLY A 60 -7.45 -2.69 19.19
N GLN A 61 -8.38 -2.06 19.93
CA GLN A 61 -8.50 -0.58 20.11
C GLN A 61 -9.28 0.17 19.03
N HIS A 62 -9.80 -0.51 18.00
CA HIS A 62 -10.49 0.15 16.88
C HIS A 62 -11.87 -0.46 16.53
N GLY A 63 -12.61 -0.98 17.52
CA GLY A 63 -13.92 -1.62 17.25
C GLY A 63 -14.94 -0.70 16.58
N GLU A 64 -15.00 0.57 16.95
CA GLU A 64 -15.90 1.56 16.31
C GLU A 64 -15.48 1.86 14.87
N LEU A 65 -14.17 1.95 14.61
CA LEU A 65 -13.61 2.16 13.28
C LEU A 65 -13.88 0.94 12.37
N GLU A 66 -13.72 -0.28 12.89
CA GLU A 66 -14.01 -1.51 12.15
C GLU A 66 -15.49 -1.62 11.78
N SER A 67 -16.40 -1.32 12.72
CA SER A 67 -17.84 -1.28 12.45
C SER A 67 -18.16 -0.24 11.37
N CYS A 68 -17.63 0.99 11.50
CA CYS A 68 -17.87 2.03 10.51
C CYS A 68 -17.35 1.64 9.12
N MET A 69 -16.15 1.08 9.03
CA MET A 69 -15.58 0.64 7.75
C MET A 69 -16.45 -0.44 7.08
N THR A 70 -16.93 -1.40 7.88
CA THR A 70 -17.82 -2.44 7.41
C THR A 70 -19.12 -1.83 6.87
N ASP A 71 -19.76 -0.95 7.63
CA ASP A 71 -21.03 -0.32 7.23
C ASP A 71 -20.84 0.58 5.99
N TRP A 72 -19.77 1.39 5.97
CA TRP A 72 -19.48 2.33 4.90
C TRP A 72 -19.18 1.67 3.54
N TYR A 73 -18.65 0.43 3.54
CA TYR A 73 -18.12 -0.23 2.34
C TYR A 73 -18.89 -1.48 1.87
N THR A 74 -19.63 -2.14 2.75
CA THR A 74 -20.24 -3.45 2.41
C THR A 74 -21.54 -3.34 1.63
N GLU A 75 -22.22 -2.20 1.66
CA GLU A 75 -23.39 -1.89 0.84
C GLU A 75 -23.04 -1.90 -0.67
N LYS A 76 -23.74 -2.74 -1.45
CA LYS A 76 -23.42 -2.99 -2.87
C LYS A 76 -23.66 -1.77 -3.75
N ASP A 77 -24.70 -1.01 -3.43
CA ASP A 77 -25.14 0.19 -4.12
C ASP A 77 -24.19 1.38 -3.89
N VAL A 78 -23.56 1.49 -2.72
CA VAL A 78 -22.61 2.58 -2.44
C VAL A 78 -21.18 2.26 -2.87
N ARG A 79 -20.82 0.98 -3.08
CA ARG A 79 -19.44 0.57 -3.38
C ARG A 79 -18.87 1.25 -4.62
N GLN A 80 -19.64 1.32 -5.71
CA GLN A 80 -19.16 1.96 -6.94
C GLN A 80 -18.95 3.47 -6.75
N GLU A 81 -19.79 4.12 -5.95
CA GLU A 81 -19.62 5.52 -5.59
C GLU A 81 -18.35 5.73 -4.76
N ARG A 82 -18.05 4.83 -3.82
CA ARG A 82 -16.80 4.86 -3.04
C ARG A 82 -15.57 4.64 -3.90
N HIS A 83 -15.62 3.72 -4.85
CA HIS A 83 -14.52 3.50 -5.81
C HIS A 83 -14.29 4.73 -6.68
N THR A 84 -15.36 5.35 -7.18
CA THR A 84 -15.29 6.59 -7.94
C THR A 84 -14.68 7.72 -7.11
N TYR A 85 -15.04 7.81 -5.82
CA TYR A 85 -14.46 8.77 -4.90
C TYR A 85 -12.96 8.55 -4.65
N ILE A 86 -12.55 7.29 -4.43
CA ILE A 86 -11.14 6.92 -4.25
C ILE A 86 -10.33 7.26 -5.50
N ARG A 87 -10.83 6.92 -6.69
CA ARG A 87 -10.20 7.25 -7.98
C ARG A 87 -9.96 8.76 -8.12
N LYS A 88 -10.98 9.57 -7.80
CA LYS A 88 -10.85 11.04 -7.79
C LYS A 88 -9.78 11.54 -6.82
N LYS A 89 -9.61 10.88 -5.66
CA LYS A 89 -8.56 11.24 -4.70
C LYS A 89 -7.17 10.83 -5.20
N LEU A 90 -7.04 9.69 -5.87
CA LEU A 90 -5.79 9.32 -6.56
C LEU A 90 -5.43 10.35 -7.64
N GLU A 91 -6.40 10.79 -8.45
CA GLU A 91 -6.19 11.83 -9.48
C GLU A 91 -5.72 13.16 -8.88
N ALA A 92 -6.20 13.51 -7.69
CA ALA A 92 -5.80 14.73 -6.99
C ALA A 92 -4.39 14.64 -6.35
N TYR A 93 -3.93 13.42 -6.04
CA TYR A 93 -2.67 13.16 -5.32
C TYR A 93 -1.86 12.03 -5.99
N PRO A 94 -1.56 12.09 -7.29
CA PRO A 94 -1.09 10.95 -8.06
C PRO A 94 0.32 10.47 -7.67
N SER A 95 1.14 11.35 -7.10
CA SER A 95 2.50 11.02 -6.66
C SER A 95 2.57 10.29 -5.32
N TYR A 96 1.45 10.19 -4.58
CA TYR A 96 1.44 9.52 -3.28
C TYR A 96 1.13 8.03 -3.42
N HIS A 97 1.55 7.24 -2.43
CA HIS A 97 1.26 5.81 -2.40
C HIS A 97 -0.26 5.56 -2.31
N PRO A 98 -0.86 4.72 -3.18
CA PRO A 98 -2.30 4.61 -3.32
C PRO A 98 -2.98 4.07 -2.05
N GLN A 99 -2.34 3.17 -1.31
CA GLN A 99 -2.84 2.73 0.01
C GLN A 99 -2.94 3.88 1.01
N GLY A 100 -2.00 4.83 1.00
CA GLY A 100 -2.05 5.99 1.90
C GLY A 100 -3.25 6.87 1.61
N ILE A 101 -3.58 7.05 0.33
CA ILE A 101 -4.77 7.79 -0.10
C ILE A 101 -6.05 7.06 0.33
N ILE A 102 -6.11 5.73 0.17
CA ILE A 102 -7.26 4.92 0.61
C ILE A 102 -7.45 5.04 2.14
N LEU A 103 -6.37 4.98 2.92
CA LEU A 103 -6.43 5.17 4.37
C LEU A 103 -6.94 6.57 4.72
N ALA A 104 -6.47 7.62 4.05
CA ALA A 104 -6.97 8.97 4.27
C ALA A 104 -8.47 9.13 3.93
N VAL A 105 -8.95 8.44 2.90
CA VAL A 105 -10.38 8.39 2.55
C VAL A 105 -11.20 7.69 3.62
N ILE A 106 -10.69 6.59 4.18
CA ILE A 106 -11.34 5.89 5.30
C ILE A 106 -11.36 6.78 6.54
N GLU A 107 -10.25 7.45 6.84
CA GLU A 107 -10.15 8.38 7.98
C GLU A 107 -11.13 9.57 7.84
N GLU A 108 -11.30 10.09 6.63
CA GLU A 108 -12.30 11.13 6.33
C GLU A 108 -13.74 10.64 6.60
N ALA A 109 -14.03 9.37 6.34
CA ALA A 109 -15.37 8.79 6.48
C ALA A 109 -15.67 8.29 7.91
N CYS A 110 -14.68 7.67 8.57
CA CYS A 110 -14.88 6.89 9.79
C CYS A 110 -14.10 7.41 11.01
N GLY A 111 -13.31 8.47 10.85
CA GLY A 111 -12.47 9.02 11.91
C GLY A 111 -11.06 8.41 11.97
N GLY A 112 -10.22 8.99 12.82
CA GLY A 112 -8.79 8.73 12.84
C GLY A 112 -8.38 7.34 13.31
N PHE A 113 -7.25 6.87 12.80
CA PHE A 113 -6.56 5.64 13.25
C PHE A 113 -5.78 5.85 14.56
N ALA A 114 -6.03 6.93 15.30
CA ALA A 114 -5.31 7.25 16.52
C ALA A 114 -5.58 6.20 17.60
N ILE A 115 -4.49 5.68 18.18
CA ILE A 115 -4.53 4.86 19.37
C ILE A 115 -4.61 5.83 20.56
N ASN A 116 -5.73 5.82 21.29
CA ASN A 116 -5.81 6.47 22.60
C ASN A 116 -5.30 5.53 23.70
#